data_AF-A0A8S9J9L5-F1
#
_entry.id   AF-A0A8S9J9L5-F1
#
_cell.length_a   1.000
_cell.length_b   1.000
_cell.length_c   1.000
_cell.angle_alpha   90.00
_cell.angle_beta   90.00
_cell.angle_gamma   90.00
#
_symmetry.space_group_name_H-M   'P 1'
#
loop_
_entity.id
_entity.type
_entity.pdbx_description
1 polymer ?
#
loop_
_entity_poly.entity_id
_entity_poly.type
_entity_poly.pdbx_seq_one_letter_code
_entity_poly.pdbx_strand_id
1 'polypeptide(L)'
;MERKQRIDDNIKALAKLLPHEVKEDSSEVILNEIVDHVKLLQLEMKELSLNRLGGEPISHPMTFIEGFGHYIHHEEMMTKPLEEMMEDLLANDPDAAARLLESKGLYLMPLSSVQELC
;
A
#
# COMPACT_ATOMS: atom_id res chain seq x y z
N MET A 1 26.92 28.68 13.59
CA MET A 1 27.42 28.26 12.25
C MET A 1 26.97 26.85 11.90
N GLU A 2 26.97 25.92 12.86
CA GLU A 2 26.57 24.51 12.69
C GLU A 2 25.20 24.30 12.06
N ARG A 3 24.18 25.08 12.43
CA ARG A 3 22.82 24.93 11.86
C ARG A 3 22.80 25.11 10.34
N LYS A 4 23.48 26.14 9.82
CA LYS A 4 23.51 26.42 8.38
C LYS A 4 24.25 25.31 7.63
N GLN A 5 25.41 24.91 8.14
CA GLN A 5 26.18 23.82 7.55
C GLN A 5 25.37 22.51 7.49
N ARG A 6 24.67 22.16 8.58
CA ARG A 6 23.78 20.98 8.61
C ARG A 6 22.67 21.05 7.57
N ILE A 7 22.12 22.23 7.30
CA ILE A 7 21.09 22.42 6.27
C ILE A 7 21.70 22.21 4.88
N ASP A 8 22.85 22.83 4.60
CA ASP A 8 23.53 22.71 3.31
C ASP A 8 23.95 21.24 3.03
N ASP A 9 24.44 20.53 4.04
CA ASP A 9 24.81 19.12 3.93
C ASP A 9 23.59 18.23 3.66
N ASN A 10 22.45 18.50 4.31
CA ASN A 10 21.21 17.79 4.07
C ASN A 10 20.66 18.04 2.65
N ILE A 11 20.72 19.29 2.16
CA ILE A 11 20.29 19.61 0.79
C ILE A 11 21.15 18.85 -0.22
N LYS A 12 22.47 18.81 -0.02
CA LYS A 12 23.39 18.02 -0.87
C LYS A 12 23.12 16.52 -0.80
N ALA A 13 22.79 15.99 0.39
CA ALA A 13 22.45 14.59 0.55
C ALA A 13 21.16 14.22 -0.20
N LEU A 14 20.13 15.08 -0.13
CA LEU A 14 18.88 14.91 -0.86
C LEU A 14 19.09 15.02 -2.38
N ALA A 15 19.92 15.96 -2.85
CA ALA A 15 20.20 16.13 -4.27
C ALA A 15 20.81 14.87 -4.92
N LYS A 16 21.60 14.08 -4.17
CA LYS A 16 22.18 12.82 -4.65
C LYS A 16 21.15 11.70 -4.88
N LEU A 17 19.92 11.87 -4.39
CA LEU A 17 18.83 10.91 -4.58
C LEU A 17 18.05 11.19 -5.87
N LEU A 18 18.30 12.33 -6.53
CA LEU A 18 17.66 12.65 -7.79
C LEU A 18 18.14 11.72 -8.91
N PRO A 19 17.28 11.42 -9.90
CA PRO A 19 17.62 10.56 -11.03
C PRO A 19 18.58 11.23 -12.03
N HIS A 20 18.85 12.53 -11.87
CA HIS A 20 19.76 13.31 -12.69
C HIS A 20 20.55 14.31 -11.85
N GLU A 21 21.69 14.74 -12.36
CA GLU A 21 22.48 15.80 -11.75
C GLU A 21 21.82 17.17 -11.98
N VAL A 22 21.67 17.94 -10.90
CA VAL A 22 21.23 19.34 -10.96
C VAL A 22 22.45 20.21 -11.25
N LYS A 23 22.44 20.90 -12.40
CA LYS A 23 23.60 21.67 -12.90
C LYS A 23 23.79 23.02 -12.20
N GLU A 24 22.81 23.45 -11.41
CA GLU A 24 22.80 24.75 -10.76
C GLU A 24 23.03 24.60 -9.25
N ASP A 25 24.00 25.34 -8.72
CA ASP A 25 24.38 25.30 -7.29
C ASP A 25 23.43 26.11 -6.38
N SER A 26 22.35 26.67 -6.93
CA SER A 26 21.36 27.41 -6.16
C SER A 26 20.55 26.45 -5.30
N SER A 27 20.62 26.61 -3.97
CA SER A 27 19.83 25.81 -3.03
C SER A 27 18.33 25.87 -3.32
N GLU A 28 17.82 27.00 -3.83
CA GLU A 28 16.41 27.16 -4.19
C GLU A 28 16.03 26.24 -5.36
N VAL A 29 16.89 26.16 -6.38
CA VAL A 29 16.67 25.33 -7.56
C VAL A 29 16.77 23.85 -7.20
N ILE A 30 17.80 23.46 -6.44
CA ILE A 30 17.97 22.08 -5.95
C ILE A 30 16.75 21.64 -5.14
N LEU A 31 16.23 22.50 -4.26
CA LEU A 31 15.03 22.20 -3.47
C LEU A 31 13.79 22.04 -4.36
N ASN A 32 13.64 22.86 -5.40
CA ASN A 32 12.51 22.72 -6.32
C ASN A 32 12.56 21.38 -7.07
N GLU A 33 13.73 20.99 -7.58
CA GLU A 33 13.94 19.69 -8.24
C GLU A 33 13.66 18.52 -7.29
N ILE A 34 14.07 18.61 -6.02
CA ILE A 34 13.75 17.62 -4.98
C ILE A 34 12.23 17.52 -4.78
N VAL A 35 11.54 18.65 -4.66
CA VAL A 35 10.08 18.68 -4.47
C VAL A 35 9.37 18.05 -5.67
N ASP A 36 9.80 18.36 -6.89
CA ASP A 36 9.18 17.81 -8.09
C ASP A 36 9.46 16.31 -8.25
N HIS A 37 10.65 15.84 -7.89
CA HIS A 37 10.93 14.40 -7.85
C HIS A 37 10.07 13.66 -6.81
N VAL A 38 9.87 14.22 -5.61
CA VAL A 38 8.97 13.62 -4.61
C VAL A 38 7.53 13.54 -5.13
N LYS A 39 7.03 14.56 -5.83
CA LYS A 39 5.70 14.52 -6.45
C LYS A 39 5.60 13.42 -7.52
N LEU A 40 6.65 13.24 -8.32
CA LEU A 40 6.70 12.18 -9.33
C LEU A 40 6.63 10.80 -8.66
N LEU A 41 7.46 10.55 -7.64
CA LEU A 41 7.44 9.29 -6.90
C LEU A 41 6.07 9.01 -6.26
N GLN A 42 5.40 10.03 -5.72
CA GLN A 42 4.05 9.91 -5.19
C GLN A 42 3.02 9.53 -6.27
N LEU A 43 3.16 10.08 -7.47
CA LEU A 43 2.30 9.74 -8.60
C LEU A 43 2.53 8.29 -9.07
N GLU A 44 3.79 7.87 -9.19
CA GLU A 44 4.16 6.50 -9.56
C GLU A 44 3.62 5.48 -8.54
N MET A 45 3.75 5.76 -7.24
CA MET A 45 3.16 4.92 -6.19
C MET A 45 1.64 4.84 -6.31
N LYS A 46 0.97 5.95 -6.66
CA LYS A 46 -0.48 5.97 -6.88
C LYS A 46 -0.89 5.14 -8.10
N GLU A 47 -0.14 5.22 -9.19
CA GLU A 47 -0.38 4.42 -10.38
C GLU A 47 -0.16 2.92 -10.11
N LEU A 48 0.95 2.56 -9.47
CA LEU A 48 1.26 1.18 -9.09
C LEU A 48 0.22 0.60 -8.13
N SER A 49 -0.33 1.41 -7.22
CA SER A 49 -1.40 0.98 -6.32
C SER A 49 -2.76 0.88 -7.00
N LEU A 50 -3.07 1.72 -7.98
CA LEU A 50 -4.32 1.69 -8.75
C LEU A 50 -4.34 0.56 -9.80
N ASN A 51 -3.19 0.22 -10.37
CA ASN A 51 -3.05 -0.84 -11.38
C ASN A 51 -3.06 -2.26 -10.78
N ARG A 52 -3.17 -2.40 -9.46
CA ARG A 52 -3.50 -3.69 -8.84
C ARG A 52 -4.95 -4.00 -9.17
N LEU A 53 -5.18 -5.07 -9.94
CA LEU A 53 -6.49 -5.60 -10.35
C LEU A 53 -7.62 -5.25 -9.35
N GLY A 54 -8.37 -4.17 -9.63
CA GLY A 54 -9.65 -3.86 -9.00
C GLY A 54 -9.67 -3.62 -7.48
N GLY A 55 -8.54 -3.27 -6.84
CA GLY A 55 -8.51 -2.97 -5.40
C GLY A 55 -9.02 -1.57 -5.03
N GLU A 56 -9.64 -1.42 -3.86
CA GLU A 56 -10.04 -0.11 -3.32
C GLU A 56 -8.80 0.78 -3.10
N PRO A 57 -8.84 2.08 -3.48
CA PRO A 57 -7.70 2.98 -3.31
C PRO A 57 -7.34 3.11 -1.82
N ILE A 58 -6.09 2.79 -1.49
CA ILE A 58 -5.58 2.86 -0.11
C ILE A 58 -5.21 4.32 0.20
N SER A 59 -5.96 4.98 1.08
CA SER A 59 -5.69 6.35 1.52
C SER A 59 -4.62 6.47 2.62
N HIS A 60 -4.09 5.36 3.11
CA HIS A 60 -3.20 5.27 4.26
C HIS A 60 -1.83 4.65 3.89
N PRO A 61 -0.76 4.91 4.67
CA PRO A 61 0.53 4.26 4.46
C PRO A 61 0.38 2.74 4.46
N MET A 62 1.01 2.05 3.49
CA MET A 62 1.04 0.59 3.46
C MET A 62 1.81 0.07 4.67
N THR A 63 1.10 -0.33 5.71
CA THR A 63 1.67 -1.08 6.83
C THR A 63 1.57 -2.55 6.47
N PHE A 64 2.70 -3.20 6.24
CA PHE A 64 2.75 -4.64 6.06
C PHE A 64 2.79 -5.31 7.45
N ILE A 65 1.70 -5.98 7.81
CA ILE A 65 1.67 -6.93 8.93
C ILE A 65 1.37 -8.31 8.34
N GLU A 66 2.22 -9.27 8.64
CA GLU A 66 2.07 -10.66 8.19
C GLU A 66 0.68 -11.20 8.55
N GLY A 67 -0.03 -11.77 7.57
CA GLY A 67 -1.39 -12.26 7.74
C GLY A 67 -2.51 -11.20 7.63
N PHE A 68 -2.19 -9.90 7.66
CA PHE A 68 -3.19 -8.81 7.63
C PHE A 68 -3.44 -8.15 6.27
N GLY A 69 -2.67 -8.54 5.25
CA GLY A 69 -2.89 -8.15 3.86
C GLY A 69 -3.29 -6.68 3.66
N HIS A 70 -4.25 -6.44 2.76
CA HIS A 70 -4.80 -5.09 2.50
C HIS A 70 -6.07 -4.78 3.30
N TYR A 71 -6.60 -5.74 4.06
CA TYR A 71 -7.83 -5.55 4.84
C TYR A 71 -7.55 -4.91 6.21
N ILE A 72 -6.27 -4.79 6.58
CA ILE A 72 -5.78 -4.05 7.76
C ILE A 72 -6.34 -2.62 7.84
N HIS A 73 -6.76 -2.03 6.72
CA HIS A 73 -7.31 -0.67 6.71
C HIS A 73 -8.80 -0.58 7.07
N HIS A 74 -9.50 -1.71 7.24
CA HIS A 74 -10.85 -1.71 7.79
C HIS A 74 -10.78 -1.85 9.32
N GLU A 75 -11.18 -0.79 10.02
CA GLU A 75 -11.10 -0.67 11.49
C GLU A 75 -11.82 -1.82 12.22
N GLU A 76 -12.90 -2.35 11.64
CA GLU A 76 -13.64 -3.51 12.14
C GLU A 76 -12.88 -4.85 11.99
N MET A 77 -11.89 -4.92 11.10
CA MET A 77 -11.15 -6.15 10.76
C MET A 77 -9.74 -6.22 11.35
N MET A 78 -9.37 -5.24 12.19
CA MET A 78 -8.05 -5.15 12.85
C MET A 78 -7.84 -6.11 14.03
N THR A 79 -8.78 -7.00 14.31
CA THR A 79 -8.75 -7.82 15.53
C THR A 79 -7.87 -9.07 15.42
N LYS A 80 -7.64 -9.61 14.22
CA LYS A 80 -6.89 -10.86 13.97
C LYS A 80 -6.51 -11.07 12.49
N PRO A 81 -5.55 -11.97 12.17
CA PRO A 81 -5.19 -12.38 10.81
C PRO A 81 -6.38 -12.88 9.98
N LEU A 82 -6.25 -12.87 8.65
CA LEU A 82 -7.36 -13.19 7.73
C LEU A 82 -7.88 -14.60 7.96
N GLU A 83 -6.94 -15.53 8.16
CA GLU A 83 -7.22 -16.94 8.40
C GLU A 83 -8.06 -17.11 9.68
N GLU A 84 -7.63 -16.51 10.79
CA GLU A 84 -8.37 -16.56 12.06
C GLU A 84 -9.74 -15.85 11.99
N MET A 85 -9.82 -14.74 11.25
CA MET A 85 -11.09 -14.03 11.04
C MET A 85 -12.07 -14.90 10.24
N MET A 86 -11.58 -15.51 9.16
CA MET A 86 -12.39 -16.37 8.29
C MET A 86 -12.79 -17.66 9.01
N GLU A 87 -11.91 -18.23 9.83
CA GLU A 87 -12.23 -19.40 10.68
C GLU A 87 -13.42 -19.10 11.59
N ASP A 88 -13.35 -18.00 12.36
CA ASP A 88 -14.44 -17.63 13.26
C ASP A 88 -15.72 -17.28 12.51
N LEU A 89 -15.62 -16.63 11.35
CA LEU A 89 -16.80 -16.28 10.55
C LEU A 89 -17.47 -17.52 9.97
N LEU A 90 -16.68 -18.46 9.42
CA LEU A 90 -17.19 -19.73 8.90
C LEU A 90 -17.77 -20.63 10.00
N ALA A 91 -17.20 -20.60 11.20
CA ALA A 91 -17.68 -21.40 12.33
C ALA A 91 -18.98 -20.85 12.95
N ASN A 92 -19.12 -19.52 13.04
CA ASN A 92 -20.23 -18.89 13.76
C ASN A 92 -21.36 -18.40 12.84
N ASP A 93 -21.05 -17.90 11.64
CA ASP A 93 -22.02 -17.36 10.66
C ASP A 93 -21.53 -17.58 9.21
N PRO A 94 -21.73 -18.80 8.66
CA PRO A 94 -21.28 -19.12 7.30
C PRO A 94 -21.98 -18.27 6.23
N ASP A 95 -23.19 -17.78 6.48
CA ASP A 95 -23.89 -16.88 5.57
C ASP A 95 -23.21 -15.50 5.52
N ALA A 96 -22.73 -14.98 6.66
CA ALA A 96 -21.92 -13.77 6.68
C ALA A 96 -20.59 -13.94 5.96
N ALA A 97 -19.95 -15.10 6.11
CA ALA A 97 -18.73 -15.42 5.36
C ALA A 97 -18.99 -15.42 3.84
N ALA A 98 -20.08 -16.05 3.41
CA ALA A 98 -20.47 -16.07 2.00
C ALA A 98 -20.74 -14.65 1.47
N ARG A 99 -21.55 -13.83 2.17
CA ARG A 99 -21.82 -12.43 1.77
C ARG A 99 -20.56 -11.58 1.69
N LEU A 100 -19.63 -11.77 2.63
CA LEU A 100 -18.35 -11.06 2.63
C LEU A 100 -17.55 -11.42 1.37
N LEU A 101 -17.41 -12.72 1.08
CA LEU A 101 -16.70 -13.19 -0.12
C LEU A 101 -17.37 -12.69 -1.39
N GLU A 102 -18.71 -12.78 -1.48
CA GLU A 102 -19.49 -12.30 -2.63
C GLU A 102 -19.28 -10.80 -2.88
N SER A 103 -19.24 -10.00 -1.81
CA SER A 103 -18.94 -8.56 -1.90
C SER A 103 -17.55 -8.26 -2.47
N LYS A 104 -16.64 -9.25 -2.42
CA LYS A 104 -15.29 -9.20 -2.98
C LYS A 104 -15.18 -9.98 -4.30
N GLY A 105 -16.29 -10.43 -4.88
CA GLY A 105 -16.32 -11.19 -6.13
C GLY A 105 -15.83 -12.64 -6.00
N LEU A 106 -15.81 -13.18 -4.78
CA LEU A 106 -15.44 -14.55 -4.46
C LEU A 106 -16.70 -15.33 -4.01
N TYR A 107 -16.68 -16.65 -4.13
CA TYR A 107 -17.75 -17.49 -3.59
C TYR A 107 -17.17 -18.80 -3.06
N LEU A 108 -17.82 -19.40 -2.07
CA LEU A 108 -17.46 -20.71 -1.53
C LEU A 108 -18.08 -21.79 -2.41
N MET A 109 -17.26 -22.73 -2.88
CA MET A 109 -17.71 -23.92 -3.58
C MET A 109 -17.34 -25.16 -2.74
N PRO A 110 -18.26 -26.11 -2.53
CA PRO A 110 -17.93 -27.39 -1.93
C PRO A 110 -16.88 -28.13 -2.75
N LEU A 111 -15.86 -28.69 -2.10
CA LEU A 111 -14.82 -29.49 -2.79
C LEU A 111 -15.40 -30.71 -3.50
N SER A 112 -16.51 -31.26 -3.01
CA SER A 112 -17.26 -32.34 -3.65
C SER A 112 -17.79 -31.97 -5.05
N SER A 113 -18.02 -30.68 -5.31
CA SER A 113 -18.49 -30.17 -6.60
C SER A 113 -17.38 -30.06 -7.66
N VAL A 114 -16.11 -30.14 -7.25
CA VAL A 114 -14.95 -30.03 -8.16
C VAL A 114 -14.61 -31.38 -8.83
N GLN A 115 -15.19 -32.48 -8.34
CA GLN A 115 -14.85 -33.85 -8.75
C GLN A 115 -15.42 -34.25 -10.12
N GLU A 116 -16.29 -33.45 -10.74
CA GLU A 116 -16.83 -33.69 -12.09
C GLU A 116 -16.03 -32.99 -13.21
N LEU A 117 -14.92 -32.33 -12.90
CA LEU A 117 -14.10 -31.55 -13.85
C LEU A 117 -12.71 -32.16 -14.16
N CYS A 118 -12.42 -33.37 -13.67
CA CYS A 118 -11.19 -34.12 -13.94
C CYS A 118 -11.44 -35.38 -14.77
#